data_AF-A0A2V4NQA1-F1
#
_entry.id   AF-A0A2V4NQA1-F1
#
_cell.length_a   1.000
_cell.length_b   1.000
_cell.length_c   1.000
_cell.angle_alpha   90.00
_cell.angle_beta   90.00
_cell.angle_gamma   90.00
#
_symmetry.space_group_name_H-M   'P 1'
#
loop_
_entity.id
_entity.type
_entity.pdbx_description
1 polymer ?
#
loop_
_entity_poly.entity_id
_entity_poly.type
_entity_poly.pdbx_seq_one_letter_code
_entity_poly.pdbx_strand_id
1 'polypeptide(L)'
;AHEVLGFRVLLSPVHGQWLAELGQVYELCWATTWEQDANTHLAPLLGLPPLPVVRFAGYRPQPEDPRVRLMELLSGAKWAPLLRYAGGRPFAWVDDVMPFRLVRNSLLRRDRLLLPIDPEAGLERHHVDRLLVRPPRARWGRVGAGR
;
A
#
# COMPACT_ATOMS: atom_id res chain seq x y z
N ALA A 1 16.96 -2.05 -14.25
CA ALA A 1 15.82 -1.21 -14.68
C ALA A 1 15.08 -1.95 -15.78
N HIS A 2 13.75 -1.91 -15.76
CA HIS A 2 12.88 -2.65 -16.67
C HIS A 2 11.93 -1.68 -17.36
N GLU A 3 11.52 -2.00 -18.58
CA GLU A 3 10.46 -1.28 -19.27
C GLU A 3 9.13 -1.99 -19.04
N VAL A 4 8.17 -1.30 -18.46
CA VAL A 4 6.84 -1.84 -18.13
C VAL A 4 5.79 -0.86 -18.64
N LEU A 5 5.06 -1.27 -19.68
CA LEU A 5 3.97 -0.47 -20.28
C LEU A 5 4.40 0.97 -20.62
N GLY A 6 5.62 1.14 -21.15
CA GLY A 6 6.18 2.44 -21.54
C GLY A 6 6.81 3.24 -20.38
N PHE A 7 6.87 2.68 -19.17
CA PHE A 7 7.53 3.30 -18.01
C PHE A 7 8.84 2.60 -17.69
N ARG A 8 9.85 3.38 -17.31
CA ARG A 8 11.10 2.85 -16.73
C ARG A 8 10.87 2.56 -15.25
N VAL A 9 10.94 1.28 -14.88
CA VAL A 9 10.77 0.81 -13.50
C VAL A 9 12.10 0.34 -12.93
N LEU A 10 12.45 0.84 -11.75
CA LEU A 10 13.63 0.39 -11.01
C LEU A 10 13.21 -0.73 -10.06
N LEU A 11 13.59 -1.97 -10.40
CA LEU A 11 13.37 -3.13 -9.55
C LEU A 11 14.73 -3.73 -9.17
N SER A 12 14.84 -4.10 -7.90
CA SER A 12 15.92 -4.92 -7.39
C SER A 12 15.34 -6.29 -7.03
N PRO A 13 16.00 -7.41 -7.41
CA PRO A 13 15.58 -8.74 -6.97
C PRO A 13 15.48 -8.88 -5.43
N VAL A 14 16.27 -8.09 -4.70
CA VAL A 14 16.23 -8.04 -3.23
C VAL A 14 14.85 -7.58 -2.72
N HIS A 15 14.15 -6.71 -3.46
CA HIS A 15 12.79 -6.29 -3.09
C HIS A 15 11.81 -7.46 -3.11
N GLY A 16 11.99 -8.43 -4.02
CA GLY A 16 11.19 -9.66 -4.06
C GLY A 16 11.32 -10.48 -2.77
N GLN A 17 12.56 -10.64 -2.29
CA GLN A 17 12.85 -11.35 -1.03
C GLN A 17 12.22 -10.62 0.17
N TRP A 18 12.33 -9.30 0.22
CA TRP A 18 11.72 -8.50 1.30
C TRP A 18 10.21 -8.50 1.27
N LEU A 19 9.60 -8.45 0.08
CA LEU A 19 8.14 -8.57 -0.06
C LEU A 19 7.69 -9.97 0.38
N ALA A 20 8.40 -11.03 0.00
CA ALA A 20 8.11 -12.39 0.46
C ALA A 20 8.23 -12.53 1.99
N GLU A 21 9.24 -11.92 2.61
CA GLU A 21 9.40 -11.82 4.09
C GLU A 21 8.18 -11.13 4.73
N LEU A 22 7.75 -9.98 4.18
CA LEU A 22 6.54 -9.29 4.63
C LEU A 22 5.28 -10.14 4.43
N GLY A 23 5.21 -10.94 3.37
CA GLY A 23 4.09 -11.84 3.09
C GLY A 23 3.85 -12.91 4.16
N GLN A 24 4.83 -13.17 5.04
CA GLN A 24 4.64 -14.06 6.20
C GLN A 24 3.82 -13.41 7.33
N VAL A 25 3.71 -12.09 7.34
CA VAL A 25 3.01 -11.30 8.38
C VAL A 25 1.83 -10.51 7.80
N TYR A 26 1.87 -10.19 6.51
CA TYR A 26 0.89 -9.37 5.81
C TYR A 26 0.23 -10.13 4.66
N GLU A 27 -1.05 -9.87 4.45
CA GLU A 27 -1.70 -10.14 3.17
C GLU A 27 -1.28 -9.06 2.17
N LEU A 28 -0.38 -9.39 1.24
CA LEU A 28 0.09 -8.44 0.23
C LEU A 28 -0.95 -8.22 -0.87
N CYS A 29 -1.03 -6.99 -1.36
CA CYS A 29 -1.82 -6.63 -2.53
C CYS A 29 -1.13 -5.52 -3.32
N TRP A 30 -1.42 -5.43 -4.62
CA TRP A 30 -0.99 -4.33 -5.47
C TRP A 30 -1.94 -3.14 -5.33
N ALA A 31 -1.38 -1.96 -5.09
CA ALA A 31 -2.05 -0.67 -5.18
C ALA A 31 -1.23 0.29 -6.06
N THR A 32 -0.86 -0.18 -7.24
CA THR A 32 0.06 0.49 -8.15
C THR A 32 -0.66 1.04 -9.37
N THR A 33 -0.06 2.02 -10.07
CA THR A 33 -0.59 2.57 -11.34
C THR A 33 -0.92 1.49 -12.37
N TRP A 34 -0.15 0.40 -12.40
CA TRP A 34 -0.36 -0.72 -13.32
C TRP A 34 -1.53 -1.64 -12.97
N GLU A 35 -2.16 -1.50 -11.79
CA GLU A 35 -3.25 -2.36 -11.31
C GLU A 35 -3.03 -3.87 -11.61
N GLN A 36 -3.85 -4.46 -12.49
CA GLN A 36 -3.77 -5.89 -12.84
C GLN A 36 -2.49 -6.24 -13.61
N ASP A 37 -1.99 -5.28 -14.40
CA ASP A 37 -0.78 -5.46 -15.19
C ASP A 37 0.46 -5.64 -14.29
N ALA A 38 0.38 -5.27 -13.01
CA ALA A 38 1.44 -5.58 -12.04
C ALA A 38 1.68 -7.09 -11.90
N ASN A 39 0.64 -7.93 -11.97
CA ASN A 39 0.81 -9.38 -11.91
C ASN A 39 1.45 -9.95 -13.18
N THR A 40 1.21 -9.31 -14.33
CA THR A 40 1.78 -9.74 -15.62
C THR A 40 3.24 -9.31 -15.75
N HIS A 41 3.58 -8.09 -15.33
CA HIS A 41 4.89 -7.49 -15.61
C HIS A 41 5.82 -7.36 -14.40
N LEU A 42 5.30 -7.13 -13.19
CA LEU A 42 6.13 -6.88 -12.01
C LEU A 42 6.33 -8.13 -11.16
N ALA A 43 5.25 -8.89 -10.90
CA ALA A 43 5.31 -10.06 -10.04
C ALA A 43 6.37 -11.09 -10.49
N PRO A 44 6.51 -11.45 -11.79
CA PRO A 44 7.55 -12.38 -12.23
C PRO A 44 8.97 -11.85 -12.01
N LEU A 45 9.19 -10.54 -12.22
CA LEU A 45 10.49 -9.90 -12.01
C LEU A 45 10.90 -9.87 -10.53
N LEU A 46 9.92 -9.89 -9.63
CA LEU A 46 10.12 -9.93 -8.18
C LEU A 46 10.05 -11.35 -7.61
N GLY A 47 9.81 -12.37 -8.43
CA GLY A 47 9.63 -13.75 -7.97
C GLY A 47 8.40 -13.92 -7.06
N LEU A 48 7.38 -13.08 -7.21
CA LEU A 48 6.15 -13.11 -6.42
C LEU A 48 5.05 -13.90 -7.14
N PRO A 49 4.18 -14.61 -6.39
CA PRO A 49 2.94 -15.12 -6.97
C PRO A 49 2.01 -13.95 -7.35
N PRO A 50 0.98 -14.20 -8.18
CA PRO A 50 -0.05 -13.20 -8.41
C PRO A 50 -0.69 -12.73 -7.09
N LEU A 51 -0.77 -11.42 -6.91
CA LEU A 51 -1.34 -10.79 -5.71
C LEU A 51 -2.72 -10.20 -6.01
N PRO A 52 -3.61 -10.09 -5.01
CA PRO A 52 -4.80 -9.26 -5.10
C PRO A 52 -4.47 -7.83 -5.51
N VAL A 53 -5.41 -7.16 -6.19
CA VAL A 53 -5.21 -5.81 -6.72
C VAL A 53 -6.32 -4.90 -6.22
N VAL A 54 -5.92 -3.76 -5.64
CA VAL A 54 -6.81 -2.66 -5.31
C VAL A 54 -6.93 -1.76 -6.53
N ARG A 55 -8.09 -1.78 -7.18
CA ARG A 55 -8.37 -0.89 -8.32
C ARG A 55 -8.81 0.48 -7.82
N PHE A 56 -8.25 1.52 -8.43
CA PHE A 56 -8.58 2.92 -8.19
C PHE A 56 -8.82 3.69 -9.49
N ALA A 57 -8.38 3.17 -10.64
CA ALA A 57 -8.82 3.64 -11.94
C ALA A 57 -10.34 3.46 -12.09
N GLY A 58 -11.04 4.55 -12.43
CA GLY A 58 -12.50 4.54 -12.54
C GLY A 58 -13.24 4.44 -11.20
N TYR A 59 -12.54 4.53 -10.07
CA TYR A 59 -13.19 4.57 -8.76
C TYR A 59 -14.10 5.79 -8.65
N ARG A 60 -15.35 5.56 -8.23
CA ARG A 60 -16.33 6.62 -7.97
C ARG A 60 -16.39 6.89 -6.47
N PRO A 61 -16.07 8.12 -6.01
CA PRO A 61 -16.19 8.49 -4.61
C PRO A 61 -17.58 8.20 -4.05
N GLN A 62 -17.61 7.59 -2.87
CA GLN A 62 -18.81 7.27 -2.12
C GLN A 62 -19.06 8.33 -1.02
N PRO A 63 -20.30 8.51 -0.56
CA PRO A 63 -20.62 9.52 0.46
C PRO A 63 -19.81 9.38 1.76
N GLU A 64 -19.46 8.16 2.13
CA GLU A 64 -18.73 7.81 3.37
C GLU A 64 -17.20 7.89 3.20
N ASP A 65 -16.71 8.12 1.99
CA ASP A 65 -15.29 8.20 1.74
C ASP A 65 -14.68 9.45 2.38
N PRO A 66 -13.45 9.36 2.92
CA PRO A 66 -12.79 10.53 3.46
C PRO A 66 -12.49 11.52 2.33
N ARG A 67 -12.82 12.79 2.59
CA ARG A 67 -12.49 13.87 1.67
C ARG A 67 -10.99 14.10 1.62
N VAL A 68 -10.44 14.05 0.41
CA VAL A 68 -9.09 14.54 0.10
C VAL A 68 -9.23 15.96 -0.45
N ARG A 69 -8.29 16.86 -0.14
CA ARG A 69 -8.31 18.22 -0.68
C ARG A 69 -8.12 18.18 -2.20
N LEU A 70 -8.73 19.12 -2.92
CA LEU A 70 -8.63 19.20 -4.39
C LEU A 70 -7.17 19.14 -4.87
N MET A 71 -6.27 19.87 -4.21
CA MET A 71 -4.83 19.92 -4.53
C MET A 71 -4.07 18.60 -4.25
N GLU A 72 -4.68 17.64 -3.57
CA GLU A 72 -4.09 16.35 -3.22
C GLU A 72 -4.77 15.19 -3.93
N LEU A 73 -5.71 15.45 -4.86
CA LEU A 73 -6.49 14.40 -5.50
C LEU A 73 -5.62 13.38 -6.24
N LEU A 74 -4.57 13.82 -6.93
CA LEU A 74 -3.69 12.93 -7.69
C LEU A 74 -2.96 11.95 -6.77
N SER A 75 -2.34 12.43 -5.69
CA SER A 75 -1.62 11.57 -4.74
C SER A 75 -2.55 10.85 -3.76
N GLY A 76 -3.77 11.36 -3.55
CA GLY A 76 -4.76 10.79 -2.65
C GLY A 76 -5.79 9.89 -3.33
N ALA A 77 -5.75 9.70 -4.66
CA ALA A 77 -6.74 8.92 -5.41
C ALA A 77 -6.85 7.48 -4.91
N LYS A 78 -5.74 6.88 -4.47
CA LYS A 78 -5.69 5.52 -3.92
C LYS A 78 -6.33 5.42 -2.53
N TRP A 79 -6.50 6.53 -1.82
CA TRP A 79 -6.80 6.52 -0.39
C TRP A 79 -8.15 5.90 -0.05
N ALA A 80 -9.23 6.38 -0.65
CA ALA A 80 -10.56 5.84 -0.42
C ALA A 80 -10.68 4.36 -0.85
N PRO A 81 -10.23 3.97 -2.07
CA PRO A 81 -10.14 2.56 -2.48
C PRO A 81 -9.41 1.67 -1.48
N LEU A 82 -8.24 2.10 -1.00
CA LEU A 82 -7.44 1.36 -0.02
C LEU A 82 -8.18 1.15 1.30
N LEU A 83 -8.87 2.18 1.81
CA LEU A 83 -9.65 2.05 3.04
C LEU A 83 -10.82 1.07 2.89
N ARG A 84 -11.50 1.10 1.74
CA ARG A 84 -12.59 0.17 1.46
C ARG A 84 -12.09 -1.26 1.32
N TYR A 85 -10.97 -1.44 0.61
CA TYR A 85 -10.33 -2.76 0.48
C TYR A 85 -9.84 -3.31 1.82
N ALA A 86 -9.25 -2.45 2.67
CA ALA A 86 -8.84 -2.83 4.01
C ALA A 86 -10.05 -3.27 4.87
N GLY A 87 -11.24 -2.71 4.63
CA GLY A 87 -12.48 -3.16 5.28
C GLY A 87 -12.44 -3.00 6.81
N GLY A 88 -11.72 -2.00 7.31
CA GLY A 88 -11.51 -1.78 8.75
C GLY A 88 -10.38 -2.62 9.37
N ARG A 89 -9.75 -3.53 8.62
CA ARG A 89 -8.55 -4.23 9.07
C ARG A 89 -7.36 -3.28 9.17
N PRO A 90 -6.43 -3.51 10.10
CA PRO A 90 -5.19 -2.76 10.14
C PRO A 90 -4.37 -3.01 8.87
N PHE A 91 -3.78 -1.96 8.29
CA PHE A 91 -3.03 -2.11 7.05
C PHE A 91 -1.82 -1.19 7.00
N ALA A 92 -0.83 -1.58 6.20
CA ALA A 92 0.26 -0.71 5.81
C ALA A 92 0.09 -0.31 4.35
N TRP A 93 0.39 0.95 4.02
CA TRP A 93 0.50 1.44 2.66
C TRP A 93 1.94 1.90 2.45
N VAL A 94 2.61 1.31 1.45
CA VAL A 94 4.00 1.58 1.07
C VAL A 94 3.97 2.08 -0.37
N ASP A 95 4.39 3.33 -0.60
CA ASP A 95 4.22 4.01 -1.90
C ASP A 95 5.09 5.26 -1.94
N ASP A 96 5.55 5.64 -3.11
CA ASP A 96 6.27 6.90 -3.35
C ASP A 96 5.31 8.08 -3.61
N VAL A 97 4.06 7.80 -4.00
CA VAL A 97 3.05 8.81 -4.28
C VAL A 97 1.99 8.82 -3.16
N MET A 98 2.18 9.70 -2.17
CA MET A 98 1.21 9.94 -1.09
C MET A 98 1.06 11.42 -0.73
N PRO A 99 -0.12 11.89 -0.27
CA PRO A 99 -0.26 13.24 0.25
C PRO A 99 0.47 13.36 1.60
N PHE A 100 1.41 14.29 1.72
CA PHE A 100 2.16 14.52 2.97
C PHE A 100 1.26 14.73 4.19
N ARG A 101 0.16 15.48 4.04
CA ARG A 101 -0.81 15.68 5.14
C ARG A 101 -1.47 14.38 5.58
N LEU A 102 -1.72 13.45 4.66
CA LEU A 102 -2.31 12.16 4.98
C LEU A 102 -1.35 11.30 5.78
N VAL A 103 -0.07 11.27 5.38
CA VAL A 103 1.01 10.61 6.13
C VAL A 103 1.09 11.21 7.53
N ARG A 104 1.19 12.54 7.65
CA ARG A 104 1.27 13.28 8.92
C ARG A 104 0.09 12.96 9.84
N ASN A 105 -1.14 12.98 9.32
CA ASN A 105 -2.35 12.70 10.09
C ASN A 105 -2.46 11.21 10.50
N SER A 106 -1.66 10.33 9.89
CA SER A 106 -1.62 8.90 10.21
C SER A 106 -0.51 8.52 11.20
N LEU A 107 0.43 9.41 11.52
CA LEU A 107 1.61 9.08 12.35
C LEU A 107 1.27 8.48 13.73
N LEU A 108 0.19 8.95 14.36
CA LEU A 108 -0.24 8.48 15.68
C LEU A 108 -1.31 7.39 15.61
N ARG A 109 -1.71 6.97 14.41
CA ARG A 109 -2.71 5.92 14.21
C ARG A 109 -2.07 4.56 14.42
N ARG A 110 -2.73 3.70 15.21
CA ARG A 110 -2.27 2.31 15.44
C ARG A 110 -2.82 1.35 14.38
N ASP A 111 -3.97 1.67 13.82
CA ASP A 111 -4.68 0.89 12.81
C ASP A 111 -4.08 1.00 11.41
N ARG A 112 -3.13 1.91 11.18
CA ARG A 112 -2.51 2.05 9.86
C ARG A 112 -1.09 2.58 9.96
N LEU A 113 -0.28 2.18 9.00
CA LEU A 113 1.05 2.74 8.79
C LEU A 113 1.16 3.18 7.34
N LEU A 114 1.35 4.48 7.12
CA LEU A 114 1.64 5.02 5.79
C LEU A 114 3.14 5.27 5.73
N LEU A 115 3.80 4.61 4.80
CA LEU A 115 5.24 4.63 4.64
C LEU A 115 5.56 5.23 3.26
N PRO A 116 5.81 6.55 3.18
CA PRO A 116 6.26 7.17 1.95
C PRO A 116 7.66 6.65 1.59
N ILE A 117 7.87 6.29 0.33
CA ILE A 117 9.14 5.79 -0.18
C ILE A 117 9.76 6.85 -1.10
N ASP A 118 11.07 7.07 -0.98
CA ASP A 118 11.79 7.88 -1.96
C ASP A 118 11.85 7.11 -3.29
N PRO A 119 11.33 7.65 -4.42
CA PRO A 119 11.34 6.95 -5.70
C PRO A 119 12.74 6.70 -6.25
N GLU A 120 13.75 7.48 -5.84
CA GLU A 120 15.14 7.30 -6.29
C GLU A 120 15.86 6.17 -5.53
N ALA A 121 15.59 6.04 -4.23
CA ALA A 121 16.16 4.98 -3.40
C ALA A 121 15.36 3.66 -3.48
N GLY A 122 14.04 3.78 -3.61
CA GLY A 122 13.10 2.66 -3.55
C GLY A 122 12.90 2.12 -2.13
N LEU A 123 12.34 0.90 -2.04
CA LEU A 123 12.21 0.20 -0.78
C LEU A 123 13.61 -0.12 -0.23
N GLU A 124 13.79 0.00 1.08
CA GLU A 124 15.08 -0.26 1.73
C GLU A 124 14.87 -1.20 2.92
N ARG A 125 15.93 -1.85 3.39
CA ARG A 125 15.82 -2.83 4.49
C ARG A 125 15.16 -2.24 5.74
N HIS A 126 15.50 -1.01 6.09
CA HIS A 126 14.96 -0.36 7.28
C HIS A 126 13.43 -0.15 7.21
N HIS A 127 12.86 -0.01 6.00
CA HIS A 127 11.42 0.06 5.77
C HIS A 127 10.74 -1.27 6.11
N VAL A 128 11.36 -2.39 5.68
CA VAL A 128 10.90 -3.76 5.93
C VAL A 128 10.96 -4.06 7.43
N ASP A 129 12.08 -3.75 8.07
CA ASP A 129 12.25 -3.94 9.51
C ASP A 129 11.22 -3.11 10.30
N ARG A 130 10.93 -1.88 9.86
CA ARG A 130 9.90 -1.05 10.49
C ARG A 130 8.52 -1.71 10.44
N LEU A 131 8.16 -2.34 9.32
CA LEU A 131 6.89 -3.04 9.15
C LEU A 131 6.82 -4.28 10.05
N LEU A 132 7.89 -5.07 10.11
CA LEU A 132 7.96 -6.29 10.92
C LEU A 132 7.99 -6.01 12.44
N VAL A 133 8.76 -5.01 12.88
CA VAL A 133 8.94 -4.72 14.32
C VAL A 133 7.69 -4.08 14.94
N ARG A 134 6.98 -3.22 14.19
CA ARG A 134 5.77 -2.53 14.68
C ARG A 134 4.67 -2.52 13.61
N PRO A 135 4.06 -3.69 13.31
CA PRO A 135 2.97 -3.76 12.36
C PRO A 135 1.75 -2.98 12.87
N PRO A 136 0.90 -2.44 11.97
CA PRO A 136 -0.41 -1.89 12.32
C PRO A 136 -1.23 -2.91 13.10
N ARG A 137 -1.95 -2.47 14.12
CA ARG A 137 -2.77 -3.32 14.99
C ARG A 137 -4.17 -2.76 15.10
N ALA A 138 -5.13 -3.66 15.31
CA ALA A 138 -6.49 -3.25 15.56
C ALA A 138 -6.55 -2.31 16.77
N ARG A 139 -7.47 -1.35 16.74
CA ARG A 139 -7.76 -0.55 17.93
C ARG A 139 -8.30 -1.53 18.99
N TRP A 140 -7.77 -1.47 20.21
CA TRP A 140 -8.34 -2.25 21.32
C TRP A 140 -9.82 -1.85 21.55
N GLY A 141 -10.73 -2.82 21.42
CA GLY A 141 -12.18 -2.77 21.73
C GLY A 141 -13.09 -2.67 20.49
N ARG A 142 -14.11 -3.51 20.26
CA ARG A 142 -14.84 -4.50 21.08
C ARG A 142 -14.76 -5.89 20.44
N VAL A 143 -14.34 -6.91 21.21
CA VAL A 143 -14.88 -8.26 20.99
C VAL A 143 -16.38 -8.10 21.21
N GLY A 144 -17.18 -8.34 20.18
CA GLY A 144 -18.62 -8.33 20.32
C GLY A 144 -19.02 -9.33 21.39
N ALA A 145 -19.68 -8.85 22.45
CA ALA A 145 -20.57 -9.71 23.20
C ALA A 145 -21.62 -10.20 22.20
N GLY A 146 -21.46 -11.45 21.75
CA GLY A 146 -22.46 -12.14 20.95
C GLY A 146 -23.75 -12.22 21.75
N ARG A 147 -24.86 -11.91 21.10
CA ARG A 147 -26.16 -12.42 21.49
C ARG A 147 -26.32 -13.83 20.94
#